data_AF-A0A355SHL6-F1
#
_entry.id   AF-A0A355SHL6-F1
#
_cell.length_a   1.000
_cell.length_b   1.000
_cell.length_c   1.000
_cell.angle_alpha   90.00
_cell.angle_beta   90.00
_cell.angle_gamma   90.00
#
_symmetry.space_group_name_H-M   'P 1'
#
loop_
_entity.id
_entity.type
_entity.pdbx_description
1 polymer ?
#
loop_
_entity_poly.entity_id
_entity_poly.type
_entity_poly.pdbx_seq_one_letter_code
_entity_poly.pdbx_strand_id
1 'polypeptide(L)' 'LLGWNPGTSQEIFSLQELEHEFSIEGLSKSSAMFDIKKLNWMNGEYIRKMSLDDFHNKALPYYKKVIKND' A
#
# COMPACT_ATOMS: atom_id res chain seq x y z
N LEU A 1 -5.73 9.11 -4.78
CA LEU A 1 -4.27 8.92 -4.67
C LEU A 1 -3.56 10.27 -4.80
N LEU A 2 -2.24 10.33 -4.81
CA LEU A 2 -1.51 11.59 -4.98
C LEU A 2 -1.69 12.11 -6.40
N GLY A 3 -2.64 13.03 -6.60
CA GLY A 3 -2.88 13.68 -7.89
C GLY A 3 -3.62 12.83 -8.92
N TRP A 4 -4.05 11.61 -8.57
CA TRP A 4 -4.83 10.73 -9.45
C TRP A 4 -6.05 10.14 -8.73
N ASN A 5 -7.17 10.03 -9.45
CA ASN A 5 -8.41 9.40 -8.99
C ASN A 5 -9.00 8.53 -10.12
N PRO A 6 -9.34 7.24 -9.87
CA PRO A 6 -9.95 6.33 -10.85
C PRO A 6 -11.41 6.67 -11.22
N GLY A 7 -12.00 7.73 -10.63
CA GLY A 7 -13.43 8.05 -10.75
C GLY A 7 -14.32 7.24 -9.80
N THR A 8 -13.73 6.38 -8.96
CA THR A 8 -14.43 5.55 -7.97
C THR A 8 -13.92 5.82 -6.55
N SER A 9 -14.52 5.18 -5.55
CA SER A 9 -14.07 5.23 -4.15
C SER A 9 -12.97 4.20 -3.82
N GLN A 10 -12.48 3.44 -4.81
CA GLN A 10 -11.44 2.45 -4.59
C GLN A 10 -10.10 3.14 -4.30
N GLU A 11 -9.46 2.74 -3.19
CA GLU A 11 -8.18 3.31 -2.76
C GLU A 11 -7.04 2.29 -2.72
N ILE A 12 -7.35 1.00 -2.66
CA ILE A 12 -6.38 -0.09 -2.60
C ILE A 12 -6.36 -0.82 -3.94
N PHE A 13 -5.17 -0.97 -4.50
CA PHE A 13 -4.92 -1.59 -5.79
C PHE A 13 -3.71 -2.52 -5.69
N SER A 14 -3.79 -3.68 -6.31
CA SER A 14 -2.59 -4.36 -6.78
C SER A 14 -1.93 -3.55 -7.89
N LEU A 15 -0.67 -3.87 -8.20
CA LEU A 15 0.03 -3.20 -9.30
C LEU A 15 -0.68 -3.45 -10.64
N GLN A 16 -1.18 -4.68 -10.86
CA GLN A 16 -1.89 -5.07 -12.07
C GLN A 16 -3.24 -4.33 -12.21
N GLU A 17 -4.00 -4.20 -11.13
CA GLU A 17 -5.22 -3.39 -11.13
C GLU A 17 -4.91 -1.93 -11.42
N LEU A 18 -3.83 -1.39 -10.82
CA LEU A 18 -3.43 -0.01 -11.07
C LEU A 18 -3.03 0.21 -12.54
N GLU A 19 -2.30 -0.73 -13.15
CA GLU A 19 -1.94 -0.68 -14.58
C GLU A 19 -3.17 -0.68 -15.48
N HIS A 20 -4.22 -1.43 -15.11
CA HIS A 20 -5.46 -1.50 -15.90
C HIS A 20 -6.34 -0.26 -15.74
N GLU A 21 -6.47 0.24 -14.50
CA GLU A 21 -7.36 1.35 -14.17
C GLU A 21 -6.73 2.72 -14.44
N PHE A 22 -5.39 2.80 -14.52
CA PHE A 22 -4.71 4.07 -14.69
C PHE A 22 -5.06 4.74 -16.03
N SER A 23 -5.43 6.01 -15.93
CA SER A 23 -5.81 6.86 -17.06
C SER A 23 -5.34 8.29 -16.81
N ILE A 24 -5.00 8.99 -17.90
CA ILE A 24 -4.52 10.39 -17.84
C ILE A 24 -5.68 11.32 -17.43
N GLU A 25 -6.90 10.96 -17.79
CA GLU A 25 -8.15 11.66 -17.48
C GLU A 25 -8.39 11.76 -15.96
N GLY A 26 -7.90 10.77 -15.19
CA GLY A 26 -7.98 10.76 -13.73
C GLY A 26 -6.98 11.68 -13.03
N LEU A 27 -6.07 12.35 -13.76
CA LEU A 27 -5.08 13.25 -13.19
C LEU A 27 -5.68 14.61 -12.81
N SER A 28 -5.38 15.06 -11.60
CA SER A 28 -5.78 16.38 -11.08
C SER A 28 -4.60 17.35 -11.07
N LYS A 29 -4.87 18.61 -11.42
CA LYS A 29 -3.90 19.72 -11.31
C LYS A 29 -3.68 20.20 -9.89
N SER A 30 -4.51 19.76 -8.94
CA SER A 30 -4.40 20.15 -7.53
C SER A 30 -3.15 19.54 -6.89
N SER A 31 -2.48 20.31 -6.04
CA SER A 31 -1.35 19.81 -5.26
C SER A 31 -1.76 18.61 -4.41
N ALA A 32 -1.08 17.48 -4.61
CA ALA A 32 -1.27 16.31 -3.77
C ALA A 32 -0.57 16.51 -2.43
N MET A 33 -1.31 16.44 -1.33
CA MET A 33 -0.73 16.42 0.01
C MET A 33 -0.41 14.98 0.42
N PHE A 34 0.81 14.76 0.90
CA PHE A 34 1.18 13.47 1.47
C PHE A 34 0.60 13.31 2.87
N ASP A 35 -0.10 12.21 3.11
CA ASP A 35 -0.69 11.89 4.41
C ASP A 35 -0.09 10.59 4.97
N ILE A 36 0.66 10.72 6.06
CA ILE A 36 1.30 9.60 6.76
C ILE A 36 0.28 8.66 7.40
N LYS A 37 -0.85 9.18 7.91
CA LYS A 37 -1.91 8.34 8.49
C LYS A 37 -2.52 7.46 7.41
N LYS A 38 -2.80 8.05 6.24
CA LYS A 38 -3.30 7.31 5.08
C LYS A 38 -2.29 6.28 4.61
N LEU A 39 -1.01 6.64 4.50
CA LEU A 39 0.07 5.70 4.16
C LEU A 39 0.07 4.49 5.11
N ASN A 40 0.04 4.72 6.42
CA ASN A 40 0.06 3.65 7.41
C ASN A 40 -1.18 2.76 7.32
N TRP A 41 -2.35 3.36 7.08
CA TRP A 41 -3.58 2.61 6.84
C TRP A 41 -3.46 1.72 5.60
N MET A 42 -3.03 2.28 4.45
CA MET A 42 -2.83 1.53 3.21
C MET A 42 -1.82 0.40 3.40
N ASN A 43 -0.68 0.67 4.07
CA ASN A 43 0.32 -0.35 4.38
C ASN A 43 -0.28 -1.50 5.21
N GLY A 44 -1.13 -1.18 6.19
CA GLY A 44 -1.85 -2.19 6.97
C GLY A 44 -2.80 -3.05 6.11
N GLU A 45 -3.52 -2.45 5.17
CA GLU A 45 -4.37 -3.17 4.21
C GLU A 45 -3.56 -4.16 3.38
N TYR A 46 -2.41 -3.76 2.85
CA TYR A 46 -1.54 -4.66 2.09
C TYR A 46 -0.97 -5.78 2.94
N ILE A 47 -0.50 -5.49 4.16
CA ILE A 47 0.02 -6.51 5.07
C ILE A 47 -1.06 -7.56 5.40
N ARG A 48 -2.29 -7.13 5.69
CA ARG A 48 -3.41 -8.05 6.00
C ARG A 48 -3.83 -8.92 4.81
N LYS A 49 -3.60 -8.47 3.59
CA LYS A 49 -3.88 -9.22 2.35
C LYS A 49 -2.80 -10.25 2.01
N MET A 50 -1.62 -10.20 2.64
CA MET A 50 -0.55 -11.17 2.37
C MET A 50 -0.93 -12.55 2.90
N SER A 51 -0.41 -13.60 2.25
CA SER A 51 -0.42 -14.94 2.83
C SER A 51 0.43 -14.96 4.12
N LEU A 52 0.14 -15.90 5.02
CA LEU A 52 0.92 -16.06 6.24
C LEU A 52 2.40 -16.35 5.94
N ASP A 53 2.67 -17.14 4.91
CA ASP A 53 4.03 -17.48 4.47
C ASP A 53 4.77 -16.26 3.93
N ASP A 54 4.13 -15.46 3.08
CA ASP A 54 4.74 -14.23 2.54
C ASP A 54 5.01 -13.21 3.63
N PHE A 55 4.05 -13.04 4.55
CA PHE A 55 4.21 -12.17 5.69
C PHE A 55 5.38 -12.63 6.57
N HIS A 56 5.43 -13.92 6.90
CA HIS A 56 6.50 -14.51 7.72
C HIS A 56 7.88 -14.26 7.08
N ASN A 57 8.03 -14.55 5.79
CA ASN A 57 9.27 -14.36 5.05
C ASN A 57 9.73 -12.89 5.05
N LYS A 58 8.79 -11.96 4.86
CA LYS A 58 9.09 -10.52 4.88
C LYS A 58 9.37 -9.98 6.29
N ALA A 59 8.73 -10.53 7.31
CA ALA A 59 8.89 -10.11 8.70
C ALA A 59 10.12 -10.75 9.39
N LEU A 60 10.68 -11.83 8.83
CA LEU A 60 11.83 -12.55 9.38
C LEU A 60 13.02 -11.67 9.78
N PRO A 61 13.46 -10.67 8.99
CA PRO A 61 14.56 -9.78 9.37
C PRO A 61 14.27 -8.93 10.61
N TYR A 62 12.99 -8.69 10.92
CA TYR A 62 12.56 -7.93 12.09
C TYR A 62 12.47 -8.82 13.32
N TYR A 63 12.00 -10.06 13.18
CA TYR A 63 11.98 -11.04 14.27
C TYR A 63 13.37 -11.25 14.87
N LYS A 64 14.39 -11.43 14.03
CA LYS A 64 15.79 -11.62 14.47
C LYS A 64 16.37 -10.46 15.27
N LYS A 65 15.82 -9.25 15.13
CA LYS A 65 16.27 -8.06 15.89
C LYS A 65 15.68 -8.01 17.28
N VAL A 66 14.48 -8.58 17.47
CA VAL A 66 13.70 -8.44 18.71
C VAL A 66 13.68 -9.73 19.53
N ILE A 67 13.72 -10.89 18.88
CA ILE A 67 13.80 -12.20 19.54
C ILE A 67 15.29 -12.52 19.69
N LYS A 68 15.80 -12.39 20.91
CA LYS A 68 17.11 -12.90 21.30
C LYS A 68 16.88 -14.19 22.09
N ASN A 69 17.66 -15.23 21.79
CA ASN A 69 17.70 -16.40 22.66
C ASN A 69 18.54 -15.98 23.88
N ASP A 70 17.93 -16.00 25.06
CA ASP A 70 18.65 -15.93 26.33
C ASP A 70 19.50 -17.18 26.54
#